data_AF-A0A183F7L2-F1
#
_entry.id   AF-A0A183F7L2-F1
#
_cell.length_a   1.000
_cell.length_b   1.000
_cell.length_c   1.000
_cell.angle_alpha   90.00
_cell.angle_beta   90.00
_cell.angle_gamma   90.00
#
_symmetry.space_group_name_H-M   'P 1'
#
loop_
_entity.id
_entity.type
_entity.pdbx_description
1 polymer ?
#
loop_
_entity_poly.entity_id
_entity_poly.type
_entity_poly.pdbx_seq_one_letter_code
_entity_poly.pdbx_strand_id
1 'polypeptide(L)'
;YTLTIPFSCPLTSIISVVSENVEELSNPLHEAARRGNLLFLKDCIANQVSVNSLDKSGSTALYWACHGGHVDIVKHLLEHPTITVSSQNKLGDTPLHAASWRGHRDCLQLLLAAGANAWIRNREQKLPIDVAKDAEVAGLLDQAMRRDTRNEDCDNEYESGSDDEQ
;
A
#
# COMPACT_ATOMS: atom_id res chain seq x y z
N TYR A 1 -57.87 15.72 2.90
CA TYR A 1 -56.82 14.75 2.56
C TYR A 1 -55.58 15.04 3.41
N THR A 2 -55.51 14.42 4.58
CA THR A 2 -54.35 14.48 5.49
C THR A 2 -53.40 13.35 5.12
N LEU A 3 -52.26 13.66 4.49
CA LEU A 3 -51.21 12.68 4.22
C LEU A 3 -50.28 12.62 5.45
N THR A 4 -50.51 11.59 6.26
CA THR A 4 -49.55 11.06 7.21
C THR A 4 -48.37 10.48 6.44
N ILE A 5 -47.19 11.08 6.55
CA ILE A 5 -45.92 10.45 6.17
C ILE A 5 -45.24 9.91 7.43
N PRO A 6 -45.16 8.58 7.61
CA PRO A 6 -44.42 7.99 8.71
C PRO A 6 -43.14 7.35 8.17
N PHE A 7 -42.02 8.06 8.13
CA PHE A 7 -40.71 7.40 8.16
C PHE A 7 -39.71 8.24 8.93
N SER A 8 -39.65 7.89 10.22
CA SER A 8 -38.47 7.97 11.06
C SER A 8 -37.26 7.40 10.33
N CYS A 9 -36.29 8.27 10.01
CA CYS A 9 -34.88 7.92 9.82
C CYS A 9 -34.03 9.13 10.23
N PRO A 10 -33.67 9.33 11.50
CA PRO A 10 -32.66 10.29 11.88
C PRO A 10 -31.31 9.56 11.98
N LEU A 11 -30.72 9.14 10.86
CA LEU A 11 -29.38 8.52 10.94
C LEU A 11 -28.46 8.65 9.71
N THR A 12 -28.83 9.47 8.73
CA THR A 12 -27.93 9.79 7.60
C THR A 12 -27.41 11.23 7.62
N SER A 13 -27.68 12.00 8.69
CA SER A 13 -27.31 13.42 8.76
C SER A 13 -26.25 13.76 9.82
N ILE A 14 -25.60 12.77 10.46
CA ILE A 14 -24.66 13.01 11.58
C ILE A 14 -23.19 12.76 11.23
N ILE A 15 -22.84 12.15 10.09
CA ILE A 15 -21.43 12.12 9.64
C ILE A 15 -21.18 13.30 8.69
N SER A 16 -21.20 14.52 9.22
CA SER A 16 -20.59 15.68 8.57
C SER A 16 -20.22 16.74 9.60
N VAL A 17 -19.42 16.34 10.59
CA VAL A 17 -18.67 17.28 11.42
C VAL A 17 -17.24 16.77 11.44
N VAL A 18 -16.41 17.23 10.51
CA VAL A 18 -15.08 17.81 10.77
C VAL A 18 -14.65 18.60 9.52
N SER A 19 -14.45 19.90 9.73
CA SER A 19 -13.63 20.85 8.97
C SER A 19 -14.18 21.46 7.67
N GLU A 20 -14.76 22.65 7.85
CA GLU A 20 -14.65 23.76 6.90
C GLU A 20 -13.18 24.02 6.55
N ASN A 21 -12.92 24.28 5.25
CA ASN A 21 -11.63 24.46 4.56
C ASN A 21 -10.97 23.16 4.09
N VAL A 22 -11.29 22.73 2.87
CA VAL A 22 -10.37 22.48 1.74
C VAL A 22 -11.25 22.19 0.51
N GLU A 23 -11.38 23.14 -0.41
CA GLU A 23 -11.61 22.78 -1.81
C GLU A 23 -10.51 21.78 -2.18
N GLU A 24 -10.88 20.57 -2.61
CA GLU A 24 -10.08 19.61 -3.42
C GLU A 24 -10.31 18.15 -2.95
N LEU A 25 -11.39 17.48 -3.39
CA LEU A 25 -11.63 16.01 -3.38
C LEU A 25 -10.82 15.18 -2.35
N SER A 26 -10.86 15.53 -1.07
CA SER A 26 -10.09 14.81 -0.05
C SER A 26 -10.83 13.52 0.29
N ASN A 27 -10.40 12.40 -0.30
CA ASN A 27 -10.91 11.09 0.02
C ASN A 27 -10.69 10.83 1.53
N PRO A 28 -11.75 10.67 2.34
CA PRO A 28 -11.64 10.57 3.80
C PRO A 28 -10.77 9.39 4.25
N LEU A 29 -10.75 8.32 3.45
CA LEU A 29 -9.88 7.17 3.66
C LEU A 29 -8.38 7.51 3.59
N HIS A 30 -7.97 8.38 2.65
CA HIS A 30 -6.58 8.82 2.51
C HIS A 30 -6.15 9.68 3.69
N GLU A 31 -7.03 10.57 4.16
CA GLU A 31 -6.76 11.38 5.34
C GLU A 31 -6.65 10.51 6.61
N ALA A 32 -7.52 9.51 6.74
CA ALA A 32 -7.43 8.51 7.81
C ALA A 32 -6.07 7.79 7.79
N ALA A 33 -5.67 7.32 6.61
CA ALA A 33 -4.41 6.62 6.38
C ALA A 33 -3.19 7.52 6.64
N ARG A 34 -3.23 8.78 6.21
CA ARG A 34 -2.16 9.77 6.43
C ARG A 34 -1.97 10.10 7.91
N ARG A 35 -3.08 10.22 8.64
CA ARG A 35 -3.07 10.55 10.08
C ARG A 35 -2.79 9.36 10.99
N GLY A 36 -2.94 8.13 10.52
CA GLY A 36 -2.81 6.95 11.39
C GLY A 36 -4.06 6.64 12.20
N ASN A 37 -5.23 7.15 11.80
CA ASN A 37 -6.47 6.91 12.53
C ASN A 37 -7.16 5.62 12.06
N LEU A 38 -6.84 4.50 12.72
CA LEU A 38 -7.40 3.19 12.41
C LEU A 38 -8.93 3.12 12.60
N LEU A 39 -9.46 3.74 13.65
CA LEU A 39 -10.91 3.76 13.92
C LEU A 39 -11.65 4.42 12.76
N PHE A 40 -11.21 5.60 12.35
CA PHE A 40 -11.82 6.33 11.25
C PHE A 40 -11.66 5.61 9.90
N LEU A 41 -10.53 4.92 9.70
CA LEU A 41 -10.32 4.10 8.51
C LEU A 41 -11.30 2.91 8.45
N LYS A 42 -11.54 2.23 9.57
CA LYS A 42 -12.54 1.15 9.68
C LYS A 42 -13.95 1.65 9.39
N ASP A 43 -14.30 2.81 9.92
CA ASP A 43 -15.59 3.44 9.64
C ASP A 43 -15.75 3.80 8.17
N CYS A 44 -14.69 4.28 7.51
CA CYS A 44 -14.71 4.55 6.06
C CYS A 44 -14.94 3.26 5.25
N ILE A 45 -14.26 2.16 5.60
CA ILE A 45 -14.44 0.86 4.93
C ILE A 45 -15.85 0.31 5.17
N ALA A 46 -16.39 0.47 6.39
CA ALA A 46 -17.76 0.08 6.72
C ALA A 46 -18.80 0.88 5.91
N ASN A 47 -18.51 2.14 5.60
CA ASN A 47 -19.31 2.99 4.72
C ASN A 47 -19.12 2.72 3.21
N GLN A 48 -18.59 1.55 2.84
CA GLN A 48 -18.38 1.10 1.45
C GLN A 48 -17.46 2.02 0.64
N VAL A 49 -16.54 2.73 1.29
CA VAL A 49 -15.51 3.50 0.57
C VAL A 49 -14.53 2.53 -0.09
N SER A 50 -14.32 2.68 -1.40
CA SER A 50 -13.39 1.85 -2.16
C SER A 50 -11.97 1.96 -1.63
N VAL A 51 -11.39 0.84 -1.17
CA VAL A 51 -10.02 0.78 -0.63
C VAL A 51 -8.93 1.17 -1.64
N ASN A 52 -9.19 0.94 -2.93
CA ASN A 52 -8.31 1.30 -4.04
C ASN A 52 -8.61 2.69 -4.62
N SER A 53 -9.31 3.55 -3.87
CA SER A 53 -9.56 4.91 -4.34
C SER A 53 -8.22 5.62 -4.59
N LEU A 54 -8.14 6.31 -5.72
CA LEU A 54 -6.98 7.13 -6.08
C LEU A 54 -7.27 8.59 -5.70
N ASP A 55 -6.31 9.21 -5.04
CA ASP A 55 -6.31 10.64 -4.76
C ASP A 55 -5.98 11.46 -6.04
N LYS A 56 -6.08 12.79 -5.98
CA LYS A 56 -5.65 13.71 -7.04
C LYS A 56 -4.21 13.48 -7.50
N SER A 57 -3.35 13.02 -6.60
CA SER A 57 -1.97 12.64 -6.89
C SER A 57 -1.82 11.26 -7.57
N GLY A 58 -2.91 10.52 -7.75
CA GLY A 58 -2.90 9.12 -8.19
C GLY A 58 -2.46 8.16 -7.09
N SER A 59 -2.36 8.61 -5.83
CA SER A 59 -1.90 7.78 -4.72
C SER A 59 -3.07 7.02 -4.08
N THR A 60 -2.81 5.79 -3.63
CA THR A 60 -3.77 4.98 -2.85
C THR A 60 -3.72 5.33 -1.37
N ALA A 61 -4.72 4.92 -0.60
CA ALA A 61 -4.69 5.05 0.86
C ALA A 61 -3.49 4.30 1.47
N LEU A 62 -3.13 3.13 0.91
CA LEU A 62 -1.96 2.35 1.31
C LEU A 62 -0.65 3.14 1.16
N TYR A 63 -0.49 3.92 0.08
CA TYR A 63 0.67 4.78 -0.12
C TYR A 63 0.82 5.78 1.03
N TRP A 64 -0.27 6.44 1.44
CA TRP A 64 -0.24 7.40 2.54
C TRP A 64 -0.02 6.75 3.91
N ALA A 65 -0.57 5.56 4.15
CA ALA A 65 -0.29 4.79 5.36
C ALA A 65 1.21 4.45 5.46
N CYS A 66 1.82 4.02 4.36
CA CYS A 66 3.25 3.73 4.27
C CYS A 66 4.10 5.00 4.38
N HIS A 67 3.63 6.12 3.84
CA HIS A 67 4.30 7.42 3.96
C HIS A 67 4.30 7.97 5.39
N GLY A 68 3.27 7.65 6.18
CA GLY A 68 3.15 8.02 7.59
C GLY A 68 3.74 7.00 8.57
N GLY A 69 4.14 5.82 8.09
CA GLY A 69 4.68 4.74 8.94
C GLY A 69 3.62 4.03 9.79
N HIS A 70 2.34 4.11 9.40
CA HIS A 70 1.22 3.59 10.18
C HIS A 70 1.03 2.09 9.93
N VAL A 71 1.85 1.29 10.60
CA VAL A 71 1.89 -0.18 10.47
C VAL A 71 0.52 -0.83 10.66
N ASP A 72 -0.26 -0.39 11.64
CA ASP A 72 -1.58 -0.96 11.95
C ASP A 72 -2.57 -0.76 10.80
N ILE A 73 -2.52 0.40 10.16
CA ILE A 73 -3.35 0.69 8.97
C ILE A 73 -2.88 -0.15 7.79
N VAL A 74 -1.57 -0.26 7.58
CA VAL A 74 -1.01 -1.08 6.50
C VAL A 74 -1.47 -2.53 6.67
N LYS A 75 -1.36 -3.11 7.87
CA LYS A 75 -1.85 -4.47 8.15
C LYS A 75 -3.34 -4.60 7.82
N HIS A 76 -4.16 -3.68 8.30
CA HIS A 76 -5.59 -3.76 8.09
C HIS A 76 -5.98 -3.61 6.62
N LEU A 77 -5.31 -2.74 5.87
CA LEU A 77 -5.51 -2.63 4.43
C LEU A 77 -5.04 -3.88 3.67
N LEU A 78 -3.97 -4.53 4.12
CA LEU A 78 -3.45 -5.78 3.54
C LEU A 78 -4.32 -7.00 3.82
N GLU A 79 -5.12 -6.99 4.90
CA GLU A 79 -6.15 -8.01 5.15
C GLU A 79 -7.24 -8.03 4.08
N HIS A 80 -7.41 -6.92 3.34
CA HIS A 80 -8.36 -6.84 2.24
C HIS A 80 -7.75 -7.36 0.93
N PRO A 81 -8.28 -8.45 0.34
CA PRO A 81 -7.68 -9.10 -0.84
C PRO A 81 -7.76 -8.24 -2.11
N THR A 82 -8.59 -7.20 -2.11
CA THR A 82 -8.72 -6.30 -3.25
C THR A 82 -7.64 -5.25 -3.31
N ILE A 83 -6.80 -5.09 -2.27
CA ILE A 83 -5.84 -3.99 -2.19
C ILE A 83 -4.71 -4.15 -3.21
N THR A 84 -4.42 -3.07 -3.94
CA THR A 84 -3.28 -3.06 -4.86
C THR A 84 -2.02 -2.56 -4.17
N VAL A 85 -1.10 -3.47 -3.85
CA VAL A 85 0.16 -3.15 -3.12
C VAL A 85 1.23 -2.48 -4.00
N SER A 86 1.15 -2.67 -5.31
CA SER A 86 2.15 -2.20 -6.30
C SER A 86 1.64 -1.03 -7.15
N SER A 87 0.57 -0.35 -6.74
CA SER A 87 0.03 0.80 -7.49
C SER A 87 1.03 1.95 -7.56
N GLN A 88 1.24 2.48 -8.76
CA GLN A 88 2.06 3.66 -8.98
C GLN A 88 1.21 4.94 -8.93
N ASN A 89 1.72 5.95 -8.25
CA ASN A 89 1.14 7.29 -8.28
C ASN A 89 1.52 8.04 -9.58
N LYS A 90 1.11 9.31 -9.72
CA LYS A 90 1.48 10.14 -10.90
C LYS A 90 2.99 10.37 -11.05
N LEU A 91 3.76 10.24 -9.98
CA LEU A 91 5.22 10.32 -9.96
C LEU A 91 5.89 8.97 -10.26
N GLY A 92 5.11 7.90 -10.44
CA GLY A 92 5.62 6.55 -10.61
C GLY A 92 6.05 5.87 -9.31
N ASP A 93 5.87 6.53 -8.16
CA ASP A 93 6.23 5.97 -6.87
C ASP A 93 5.20 4.93 -6.42
N THR A 94 5.69 3.85 -5.86
CA THR A 94 4.89 2.79 -5.23
C THR A 94 4.84 2.99 -3.70
N PRO A 95 3.93 2.32 -2.98
CA PRO A 95 3.93 2.33 -1.52
C PRO A 95 5.30 1.94 -0.92
N LEU A 96 6.03 1.06 -1.61
CA LEU A 96 7.38 0.65 -1.24
C LEU A 96 8.38 1.82 -1.31
N HIS A 97 8.31 2.68 -2.34
CA HIS A 97 9.13 3.90 -2.41
C HIS A 97 8.84 4.85 -1.25
N ALA A 98 7.56 5.04 -0.90
CA ALA A 98 7.17 5.91 0.21
C ALA A 98 7.73 5.42 1.56
N ALA A 99 7.59 4.13 1.86
CA ALA A 99 8.15 3.52 3.06
C ALA A 99 9.68 3.61 3.07
N SER A 100 10.32 3.43 1.89
CA SER A 100 11.78 3.49 1.75
C SER A 100 12.33 4.90 2.00
N TRP A 101 11.67 5.91 1.42
CA TRP A 101 12.06 7.30 1.57
C TRP A 101 11.97 7.80 3.02
N ARG A 102 11.03 7.25 3.77
CA ARG A 102 10.75 7.60 5.16
C ARG A 102 11.48 6.73 6.19
N GLY A 103 12.05 5.59 5.77
CA GLY A 103 12.76 4.69 6.68
C GLY A 103 11.86 3.70 7.44
N HIS A 104 10.61 3.51 7.01
CA HIS A 104 9.63 2.73 7.77
C HIS A 104 9.78 1.22 7.52
N ARG A 105 10.73 0.62 8.25
CA ARG A 105 11.12 -0.78 8.16
C ARG A 105 9.95 -1.77 8.30
N ASP A 106 9.08 -1.54 9.27
CA ASP A 106 7.98 -2.45 9.56
C ASP A 106 6.92 -2.42 8.45
N CYS A 107 6.65 -1.25 7.87
CA CYS A 107 5.78 -1.12 6.69
C CYS A 107 6.37 -1.86 5.47
N LEU A 108 7.69 -1.78 5.28
CA LEU A 108 8.38 -2.51 4.21
C LEU A 108 8.26 -4.02 4.35
N GLN A 109 8.49 -4.56 5.54
CA GLN A 109 8.35 -6.00 5.77
C GLN A 109 6.94 -6.49 5.46
N LEU A 110 5.91 -5.72 5.85
CA LEU A 110 4.52 -6.06 5.53
C LEU A 110 4.22 -6.00 4.03
N LEU A 111 4.69 -4.98 3.33
CA LEU A 111 4.51 -4.86 1.89
C LEU A 111 5.21 -6.00 1.14
N LEU A 112 6.44 -6.34 1.54
CA LEU A 112 7.19 -7.46 0.95
C LEU A 112 6.50 -8.80 1.23
N ALA A 113 5.98 -9.01 2.44
CA ALA A 113 5.19 -10.19 2.78
C ALA A 113 3.88 -10.29 1.97
N ALA A 114 3.33 -9.14 1.57
CA ALA A 114 2.17 -9.06 0.68
C ALA A 114 2.51 -9.18 -0.81
N GLY A 115 3.78 -9.45 -1.17
CA GLY A 115 4.21 -9.61 -2.56
C GLY A 115 4.36 -8.30 -3.32
N ALA A 116 4.65 -7.19 -2.63
CA ALA A 116 4.94 -5.92 -3.29
C ALA A 116 6.21 -6.02 -4.14
N ASN A 117 6.12 -5.56 -5.39
CA ASN A 117 7.24 -5.64 -6.32
C ASN A 117 8.26 -4.53 -6.04
N ALA A 118 9.48 -4.93 -5.63
CA ALA A 118 10.59 -4.02 -5.34
C ALA A 118 11.37 -3.55 -6.58
N TRP A 119 11.11 -4.13 -7.76
CA TRP A 119 11.81 -3.81 -9.01
C TRP A 119 11.16 -2.68 -9.82
N ILE A 120 10.04 -2.15 -9.35
CA ILE A 120 9.33 -1.06 -10.02
C ILE A 120 10.17 0.22 -9.89
N ARG A 121 10.34 0.93 -11.00
CA ARG A 121 11.04 2.23 -11.04
C ARG A 121 10.04 3.37 -11.05
N ASN A 122 10.37 4.44 -10.34
CA ASN A 122 9.61 5.68 -10.42
C ASN A 122 9.98 6.52 -11.67
N ARG A 123 9.39 7.71 -11.80
CA ARG A 123 9.71 8.61 -12.93
C ARG A 123 11.16 9.06 -12.98
N GLU A 124 11.85 9.07 -11.84
CA GLU A 124 13.29 9.37 -11.79
C GLU A 124 14.17 8.16 -12.17
N GLN A 125 13.56 7.06 -12.62
CA GLN A 125 14.25 5.80 -12.91
C GLN A 125 14.93 5.17 -11.68
N LYS A 126 14.53 5.58 -10.48
CA LYS A 126 15.06 5.07 -9.22
C LYS A 126 14.21 3.90 -8.74
N LEU A 127 14.88 2.91 -8.15
CA LEU A 127 14.25 1.83 -7.43
C LEU A 127 13.94 2.27 -5.99
N PRO A 128 13.06 1.56 -5.25
CA PRO A 128 12.81 1.82 -3.84
C PRO A 128 14.10 1.81 -3.00
N ILE A 129 15.05 0.94 -3.35
CA ILE A 129 16.37 0.85 -2.69
C ILE A 129 17.23 2.10 -2.91
N ASP A 130 17.14 2.74 -4.09
CA ASP A 130 17.92 3.96 -4.40
C ASP A 130 17.36 5.18 -3.67
N VAL A 131 16.08 5.16 -3.32
CA VAL A 131 15.39 6.22 -2.57
C VAL A 131 15.51 6.03 -1.05
N ALA A 132 15.92 4.83 -0.61
CA ALA A 132 16.08 4.51 0.80
C ALA A 132 17.14 5.41 1.46
N LYS A 133 16.75 6.10 2.54
CA LYS A 133 17.70 6.89 3.35
C LYS A 133 18.46 6.02 4.34
N ASP A 134 17.81 5.01 4.88
CA ASP A 134 18.37 4.16 5.93
C ASP A 134 19.03 2.90 5.33
N ALA A 135 20.24 2.60 5.81
CA ALA A 135 20.97 1.41 5.41
C ALA A 135 20.24 0.11 5.76
N GLU A 136 19.49 0.08 6.87
CA GLU A 136 18.68 -1.09 7.25
C GLU A 136 17.58 -1.37 6.23
N VAL A 137 16.90 -0.31 5.77
CA VAL A 137 15.83 -0.41 4.78
C VAL A 137 16.38 -0.85 3.43
N ALA A 138 17.51 -0.27 3.01
CA ALA A 138 18.20 -0.69 1.79
C ALA A 138 18.60 -2.17 1.87
N GLY A 139 19.12 -2.62 3.02
CA GLY A 139 19.50 -4.01 3.25
C GLY A 139 18.31 -4.98 3.17
N LEU A 140 17.14 -4.60 3.67
CA LEU A 140 15.92 -5.42 3.54
C LEU A 140 15.44 -5.53 2.10
N LEU A 141 15.49 -4.43 1.35
CA LEU A 141 15.11 -4.41 -0.06
C LEU A 141 16.08 -5.24 -0.90
N ASP A 142 17.39 -5.11 -0.67
CA ASP A 142 18.42 -5.93 -1.31
C ASP A 142 18.22 -7.42 -0.98
N GLN A 143 17.91 -7.74 0.28
CA GLN A 143 17.61 -9.12 0.68
C GLN A 143 16.33 -9.65 0.01
N ALA A 144 15.29 -8.83 -0.15
CA ALA A 144 14.07 -9.20 -0.84
C ALA A 144 14.33 -9.47 -2.33
N MET A 145 15.05 -8.57 -3.01
CA MET A 145 15.43 -8.73 -4.42
C MET A 145 16.23 -10.02 -4.68
N ARG A 146 17.14 -10.39 -3.76
CA ARG A 146 17.91 -11.65 -3.85
C ARG A 146 17.09 -12.91 -3.55
N ARG A 147 15.98 -12.78 -2.82
CA ARG A 147 15.08 -13.92 -2.55
C ARG A 147 14.26 -14.26 -3.79
N ASP A 148 13.81 -13.27 -4.54
CA ASP A 148 13.05 -13.49 -5.76
C ASP A 148 13.87 -14.25 -6.82
N THR A 149 15.17 -13.97 -6.95
CA THR A 149 16.06 -14.65 -7.93
C THR A 149 16.44 -16.07 -7.54
N ARG A 150 16.33 -16.45 -6.25
CA ARG A 150 16.72 -17.79 -5.75
C ARG A 150 15.63 -18.84 -5.86
N ASN A 151 14.40 -18.44 -6.19
CA ASN A 151 13.32 -19.38 -6.45
C ASN A 151 13.38 -19.98 -7.88
N GLU A 152 14.32 -19.54 -8.72
CA GLU A 152 14.53 -20.07 -10.07
C GLU A 152 15.55 -21.23 -10.11
N ASP A 153 16.30 -21.48 -9.02
CA ASP A 153 17.30 -22.55 -8.94
C ASP A 153 16.71 -23.84 -8.32
N CYS A 154 15.66 -24.38 -8.93
CA CYS A 154 15.35 -25.81 -8.79
C CYS A 154 15.46 -26.45 -10.17
N ASP A 155 16.25 -27.52 -10.24
CA ASP A 155 16.35 -28.49 -11.34
C ASP A 155 17.25 -28.09 -12.52
N ASN A 156 18.56 -28.10 -12.28
CA ASN A 156 19.51 -28.56 -13.30
C ASN A 156 20.70 -29.28 -12.62
N GLU A 157 20.38 -30.31 -11.84
CA GLU A 157 21.28 -31.46 -11.72
C GLU A 157 21.27 -32.20 -13.07
N TYR A 158 21.95 -31.64 -14.07
CA TYR A 158 22.40 -32.48 -15.18
C TYR A 158 23.54 -33.32 -14.65
N GLU A 159 23.18 -34.56 -14.31
CA GLU A 159 24.07 -35.68 -14.09
C GLU A 159 25.28 -35.57 -15.02
N SER A 160 26.47 -35.56 -14.42
CA SER A 160 27.70 -35.86 -15.13
C SER A 160 27.67 -37.33 -15.54
N GLY A 161 26.91 -37.61 -16.61
CA GLY A 161 26.94 -38.86 -17.35
C GLY A 161 28.31 -39.00 -17.98
N SER A 162 29.16 -39.75 -17.29
CA SER A 162 30.41 -40.26 -17.80
C SER A 162 30.04 -41.42 -18.72
N ASP A 163 30.16 -41.26 -20.04
CA ASP A 163 30.18 -42.37 -21.01
C ASP A 163 31.16 -41.92 -22.11
N ASP A 164 32.44 -42.23 -21.95
CA ASP A 164 33.12 -43.45 -22.43
C ASP A 164 33.49 -43.41 -23.93
N GLU A 165 34.81 -43.34 -24.12
CA GLU A 165 35.65 -43.93 -25.17
C GLU A 165 34.99 -44.47 -26.47
N GLN A 166 35.33 -43.87 -27.62
CA GLN A 166 36.16 -44.46 -28.70
C GLN A 166 36.25 -43.59 -29.96
#